data_AF-A0AAD2WF44-F1
#
_entry.id   AF-A0AAD2WF44-F1
#
_cell.length_a   1.000
_cell.length_b   1.000
_cell.length_c   1.000
_cell.angle_alpha   90.00
_cell.angle_beta   90.00
_cell.angle_gamma   90.00
#
_symmetry.space_group_name_H-M   'P 1'
#
loop_
_entity.id
_entity.type
_entity.pdbx_description
1 polymer ?
#
loop_
_entity_poly.entity_id
_entity_poly.type
_entity_poly.pdbx_seq_one_letter_code
_entity_poly.pdbx_strand_id
1 'polypeptide(L)'
;MMAGIPQAWIDELNDQFSLVTDPDGRAAVLDEMAYAAHRRREVSSENLVDMLELSEAARLWALTEHEEAWAIGLFVSSEPAQTSWLRVLKPSESKRC
;
A
#
# COMPACT_ATOMS: atom_id res chain seq x y z
N MET A 1 10.32 -6.98 -26.29
CA MET A 1 10.09 -6.53 -24.91
C MET A 1 8.60 -6.69 -24.60
N MET A 2 8.29 -7.40 -23.50
CA MET A 2 6.94 -7.64 -22.96
C MET A 2 5.92 -8.47 -23.76
N ALA A 3 6.30 -9.10 -24.87
CA ALA A 3 5.41 -10.05 -25.54
C ALA A 3 5.20 -11.29 -24.64
N GLY A 4 3.94 -11.57 -24.29
CA GLY A 4 3.56 -12.76 -23.54
C GLY A 4 3.50 -12.60 -22.01
N ILE A 5 3.49 -11.38 -21.47
CA ILE A 5 3.14 -11.17 -20.05
C ILE A 5 1.62 -11.27 -19.88
N PRO A 6 1.12 -11.99 -18.85
CA PRO A 6 -0.31 -12.06 -18.57
C PRO A 6 -0.93 -10.68 -18.29
N GLN A 7 -2.05 -10.36 -18.97
CA GLN A 7 -2.71 -9.07 -18.81
C GLN A 7 -3.16 -8.81 -17.36
N ALA A 8 -3.65 -9.83 -16.66
CA ALA A 8 -4.06 -9.70 -15.26
C ALA A 8 -2.91 -9.23 -14.35
N TRP A 9 -1.66 -9.60 -14.66
CA TRP A 9 -0.48 -9.13 -13.92
C TRP A 9 -0.19 -7.65 -14.22
N ILE A 10 -0.38 -7.24 -15.48
CA ILE A 10 -0.25 -5.83 -15.86
C ILE A 10 -1.36 -4.98 -15.23
N ASP A 11 -2.58 -5.50 -15.13
CA ASP A 11 -3.70 -4.81 -14.49
C ASP A 11 -3.43 -4.61 -12.98
N GLU A 12 -2.90 -5.63 -12.32
CA GLU A 12 -2.44 -5.56 -10.92
C GLU A 12 -1.32 -4.52 -10.74
N LEU A 13 -0.32 -4.51 -11.62
CA LEU A 13 0.79 -3.55 -11.61
C LEU A 13 0.30 -2.10 -11.84
N ASN A 14 -0.74 -1.92 -12.66
CA ASN A 14 -1.31 -0.62 -12.96
C ASN A 14 -2.27 -0.11 -11.89
N ASP A 15 -2.64 -0.93 -10.90
CA ASP A 15 -3.40 -0.48 -9.72
C ASP A 15 -2.47 0.26 -8.73
N GLN A 16 -2.05 1.44 -9.17
CA GLN A 16 -1.17 2.34 -8.45
C GLN A 16 -1.73 2.72 -7.08
N PHE A 17 -3.04 2.90 -6.96
CA PHE A 17 -3.66 3.25 -5.68
C PHE A 17 -3.44 2.14 -4.66
N SER A 18 -3.77 0.89 -5.02
CA SER A 18 -3.53 -0.25 -4.14
C SER A 18 -2.06 -0.41 -3.80
N LEU A 19 -1.16 -0.26 -4.78
CA LEU A 19 0.29 -0.31 -4.59
C LEU A 19 0.76 0.72 -3.54
N VAL A 20 0.34 1.98 -3.65
CA VAL A 20 0.72 3.04 -2.69
C VAL A 20 0.16 2.76 -1.30
N THR A 21 -1.05 2.19 -1.18
CA THR A 21 -1.66 1.92 0.13
C THR A 21 -1.08 0.71 0.87
N ASP A 22 -0.58 -0.29 0.13
CA ASP A 22 0.03 -1.50 0.68
C ASP A 22 1.22 -1.97 -0.20
N PRO A 23 2.35 -1.26 -0.18
CA PRO A 23 3.46 -1.53 -1.10
C PRO A 23 4.00 -2.95 -1.01
N ASP A 24 4.28 -3.43 0.21
CA ASP A 24 4.85 -4.76 0.42
C ASP A 24 3.82 -5.87 0.13
N GLY A 25 2.56 -5.69 0.50
CA GLY A 25 1.52 -6.68 0.24
C GLY A 25 1.22 -6.84 -1.26
N ARG A 26 1.17 -5.73 -2.01
CA ARG A 26 0.90 -5.78 -3.45
C ARG A 26 2.11 -6.28 -4.26
N ALA A 27 3.34 -5.97 -3.83
CA ALA A 27 4.54 -6.57 -4.42
C ALA A 27 4.56 -8.10 -4.25
N ALA A 28 4.20 -8.61 -3.07
CA ALA A 28 4.10 -10.06 -2.84
C ALA A 28 3.04 -10.72 -3.75
N VAL A 29 1.92 -10.03 -4.03
CA VAL A 29 0.90 -10.53 -4.98
C VAL A 29 1.46 -10.59 -6.40
N LEU A 30 2.15 -9.54 -6.86
CA LEU A 30 2.79 -9.50 -8.17
C LEU A 30 3.83 -10.62 -8.35
N ASP A 31 4.64 -10.88 -7.33
CA ASP A 31 5.63 -11.97 -7.33
C ASP A 31 4.97 -13.34 -7.45
N GLU A 32 3.92 -13.59 -6.64
CA GLU A 32 3.19 -14.86 -6.70
C GLU A 32 2.49 -15.09 -8.03
N MET A 33 1.94 -14.03 -8.62
CA MET A 33 1.35 -14.09 -9.95
C MET A 33 2.41 -14.41 -11.03
N ALA A 34 3.59 -13.80 -10.93
CA ALA A 34 4.71 -14.08 -11.84
C ALA A 34 5.18 -15.54 -11.72
N TYR A 35 5.39 -16.03 -10.49
CA TYR A 35 5.74 -17.42 -10.26
C TYR A 35 4.63 -18.38 -10.72
N ALA A 36 3.36 -18.05 -10.49
CA ALA A 36 2.24 -18.87 -10.95
C ALA A 36 2.18 -18.98 -12.48
N ALA A 37 2.36 -17.87 -13.20
CA ALA A 37 2.43 -17.85 -14.65
C ALA A 37 3.60 -18.70 -15.18
N HIS A 38 4.78 -18.59 -14.54
CA HIS A 38 5.94 -19.38 -14.93
C HIS A 38 5.74 -20.88 -14.66
N ARG A 39 5.15 -21.25 -13.51
CA ARG A 39 4.80 -22.66 -13.21
C ARG A 39 3.83 -23.25 -14.23
N ARG A 40 2.91 -22.44 -14.77
CA ARG A 40 1.99 -22.82 -15.86
C ARG A 40 2.63 -22.80 -17.24
N ARG A 41 3.90 -22.38 -17.35
CA ARG A 41 4.65 -22.18 -18.60
C ARG A 41 4.00 -21.16 -19.54
N GLU A 42 3.27 -20.19 -18.98
CA GLU A 42 2.70 -19.06 -19.73
C GLU A 42 3.79 -18.02 -20.05
N VAL A 43 4.84 -17.95 -19.23
CA VAL A 43 5.98 -17.04 -19.39
C VAL A 43 7.31 -17.78 -19.36
N SER A 44 8.27 -17.28 -20.15
CA SER A 44 9.66 -17.77 -20.14
C SER A 44 10.36 -17.41 -18.83
N SER A 45 11.55 -17.97 -18.60
CA SER A 45 12.40 -17.56 -17.47
C SER A 45 12.89 -16.12 -17.59
N GLU A 46 13.10 -15.63 -18.81
CA GLU A 46 13.46 -14.23 -19.08
C GLU A 46 12.32 -13.28 -18.70
N ASN A 47 11.09 -13.57 -19.17
CA ASN A 47 9.91 -12.79 -18.79
C ASN A 47 9.62 -12.87 -17.28
N LEU A 48 9.90 -14.00 -16.62
CA LEU A 48 9.78 -14.11 -15.17
C LEU A 48 10.71 -13.13 -14.46
N VAL A 49 11.98 -13.04 -14.89
CA VAL A 49 12.94 -12.10 -14.30
C VAL A 49 12.45 -10.66 -14.47
N ASP A 50 12.03 -10.28 -15.67
CA ASP A 50 11.48 -8.94 -15.94
C ASP A 50 10.27 -8.63 -15.03
N MET A 51 9.37 -9.59 -14.82
CA MET A 51 8.19 -9.43 -13.95
C MET A 51 8.61 -9.20 -12.49
N LEU A 52 9.58 -9.96 -11.97
CA LEU A 52 10.06 -9.81 -10.60
C LEU A 52 10.82 -8.50 -10.39
N GLU A 53 11.62 -8.09 -11.37
CA GLU A 53 12.34 -6.80 -11.33
C GLU A 53 11.37 -5.62 -11.34
N LEU A 54 10.32 -5.68 -12.17
CA LEU A 54 9.27 -4.67 -12.19
C LEU A 54 8.43 -4.64 -10.92
N SER A 55 8.15 -5.80 -10.32
CA SER A 55 7.46 -5.92 -9.02
C SER A 55 8.23 -5.19 -7.92
N GLU A 56 9.55 -5.42 -7.82
CA GLU A 56 10.40 -4.74 -6.85
C GLU A 56 10.53 -3.23 -7.14
N ALA A 57 10.65 -2.85 -8.42
CA ALA A 57 10.67 -1.43 -8.80
C ALA A 57 9.36 -0.72 -8.42
N ALA A 58 8.21 -1.37 -8.61
CA ALA A 58 6.91 -0.85 -8.20
C ALA A 58 6.80 -0.72 -6.68
N ARG A 59 7.33 -1.68 -5.92
CA ARG A 59 7.39 -1.62 -4.45
C ARG A 59 8.19 -0.40 -3.97
N LEU A 60 9.39 -0.18 -4.53
CA LEU A 60 10.25 0.94 -4.15
C LEU A 60 9.63 2.30 -4.50
N TRP A 61 8.99 2.40 -5.66
CA TRP A 61 8.21 3.58 -6.03
C TRP A 61 7.05 3.82 -5.06
N ALA A 62 6.26 2.79 -4.78
CA ALA A 62 5.09 2.89 -3.92
C ALA A 62 5.43 3.23 -2.47
N LEU A 63 6.56 2.74 -1.94
CA LEU A 63 7.08 3.15 -0.63
C LEU A 63 7.39 4.65 -0.58
N THR A 64 8.02 5.18 -1.63
CA THR A 64 8.32 6.61 -1.73
C THR A 64 7.03 7.43 -1.78
N GLU A 65 6.08 7.04 -2.63
CA GLU A 65 4.79 7.72 -2.77
C GLU A 65 3.96 7.64 -1.48
N HIS A 66 4.03 6.51 -0.75
CA HIS A 66 3.36 6.34 0.53
C HIS A 66 3.90 7.34 1.56
N GLU A 67 5.23 7.48 1.66
CA GLU A 67 5.88 8.45 2.54
C GLU A 67 5.52 9.89 2.16
N GLU A 68 5.48 10.21 0.87
CA GLU A 68 5.07 11.54 0.38
C GLU A 68 3.59 11.82 0.69
N ALA A 69 2.70 10.85 0.50
CA ALA A 69 1.29 10.94 0.82
C ALA A 69 1.05 11.21 2.33
N TRP A 70 1.86 10.61 3.20
CA TRP A 70 1.89 10.97 4.63
C TRP A 70 2.39 12.40 4.85
N ALA A 71 3.47 12.80 4.18
CA ALA A 71 4.07 14.12 4.34
C ALA A 71 3.15 15.27 3.91
N ILE A 72 2.31 15.08 2.89
CA ILE A 72 1.33 16.07 2.43
C ILE A 72 -0.02 15.99 3.17
N GLY A 73 -0.16 15.08 4.13
CA GLY A 73 -1.37 14.93 4.96
C GLY A 73 -2.55 14.28 4.24
N LEU A 74 -2.31 13.52 3.16
CA LEU A 74 -3.36 12.78 2.44
C LEU A 74 -3.91 11.63 3.30
N PHE A 75 -3.03 10.99 4.08
CA PHE A 75 -3.41 10.03 5.12
C PHE A 75 -3.53 10.75 6.46
N VAL A 76 -4.73 10.74 7.04
CA VAL A 76 -4.95 11.21 8.40
C VAL A 76 -4.54 10.09 9.35
N SER A 77 -3.53 10.34 10.19
CA SER A 77 -3.32 9.53 11.38
C SER A 77 -4.60 9.62 12.20
N SER A 78 -5.29 8.49 12.41
CA SER A 78 -6.35 8.47 13.42
C SER A 78 -5.66 8.64 14.77
N GLU A 79 -5.52 9.88 15.23
CA GLU A 79 -5.39 10.11 16.67
C GLU A 79 -6.59 9.40 17.29
N PRO A 80 -6.41 8.44 18.22
CA PRO A 80 -7.55 7.93 18.95
C PRO A 80 -8.15 9.16 19.62
N ALA A 81 -9.39 9.49 19.24
CA ALA A 81 -10.08 10.70 19.67
C ALA A 81 -9.77 10.94 21.15
N GLN A 82 -8.91 11.91 21.45
CA GLN A 82 -8.70 12.33 22.83
C GLN A 82 -10.07 12.73 23.31
N THR A 83 -10.61 11.92 24.20
CA THR A 83 -11.95 12.05 24.73
C THR A 83 -11.96 13.28 25.64
N SER A 84 -12.04 14.46 25.01
CA SER A 84 -12.04 15.77 25.65
C SER A 84 -13.25 15.95 26.59
N TRP A 85 -14.23 15.07 26.49
CA TRP A 85 -15.42 15.03 27.35
C TRP A 85 -15.13 14.68 28.81
N LEU A 86 -13.96 14.12 29.16
CA LEU A 86 -13.59 13.92 30.58
C LEU A 86 -13.17 15.22 31.31
N ARG A 87 -13.01 16.35 30.60
CA ARG A 87 -12.61 17.64 31.21
C ARG A 87 -13.78 18.51 31.68
N VAL A 88 -15.03 18.14 31.40
CA VAL A 88 -16.22 19.02 31.61
C VAL A 88 -17.00 18.72 32.91
N LEU A 89 -16.56 17.78 33.76
CA LEU A 89 -17.20 17.53 35.05
C LEU A 89 -16.26 17.85 36.22
N LYS A 90 -16.02 19.14 36.48
CA LYS A 90 -15.71 19.59 37.83
C LYS A 90 -16.90 20.40 38.35
N PRO A 91 -17.61 19.94 39.39
CA PRO A 91 -18.61 20.78 40.03
C PRO A 91 -17.90 21.99 40.64
N SER A 92 -18.42 23.19 40.37
CA SER A 92 -17.97 24.40 41.02
C SER A 92 -18.32 24.32 42.50
N GLU A 93 -17.31 24.37 43.37
CA GLU A 93 -17.53 24.58 44.80
C GLU A 93 -18.14 25.97 45.00
N SER A 94 -19.47 26.00 45.17
CA SER A 94 -20.22 27.18 45.56
C SER A 94 -19.86 27.51 47.01
N LYS A 95 -18.94 28.45 47.20
CA LYS A 95 -18.78 29.13 48.49
C LYS A 95 -20.09 29.88 48.79
N ARG A 96 -20.76 29.47 49.86
CA ARG A 96 -21.90 30.18 50.44
C ARG A 96 -21.46 30.72 51.80
N CYS A 97 -21.59 32.04 51.95
CA CYS A 97 -21.43 32.78 53.20
C CYS A 97 -22.47 32.35 54.23
#